data_AF-A0A1G7LYQ6-F1
#
_entry.id   AF-A0A1G7LYQ6-F1
#
_cell.length_a   1.000
_cell.length_b   1.000
_cell.length_c   1.000
_cell.angle_alpha   90.00
_cell.angle_beta   90.00
_cell.angle_gamma   90.00
#
_symmetry.space_group_name_H-M   'P 1'
#
loop_
_entity.id
_entity.type
_entity.pdbx_description
1 polymer ?
#
loop_
_entity_poly.entity_id
_entity_poly.type
_entity_poly.pdbx_seq_one_letter_code
_entity_poly.pdbx_strand_id
1 'polypeptide(L)'
;MKAKPKATRERAKKKAKAFTGVQALLLFPSEEDHKATLDLMRRFSAAVRYAYNRLPEGKGRDELKRQDGPLCTLFRLNTRYADDAILKAQAVLDSARERGEDPRKVVFGGRKLFQQLKRRHLSGKPLRKLKREWRERRQGLLYSRGDRTKGGNLNLRLLVEDGALRLRINLGDGNYAHALVKTGHPNLSALVGRVYEVLPQIWTTPR
;
A
#
# COMPACT_ATOMS: atom_id res chain seq x y z
N MET A 1 2.74 -12.43 50.06
CA MET A 1 2.91 -13.10 48.76
C MET A 1 3.73 -12.20 47.85
N LYS A 2 4.98 -12.56 47.52
CA LYS A 2 5.86 -11.73 46.65
C LYS A 2 5.57 -12.06 45.18
N ALA A 3 5.18 -11.06 44.40
CA ALA A 3 4.92 -11.21 42.97
C ALA A 3 6.22 -11.55 42.22
N LYS A 4 6.17 -12.58 41.37
CA LYS A 4 7.28 -12.97 40.49
C LYS A 4 7.47 -11.92 39.38
N PRO A 5 8.71 -11.53 39.04
CA PRO A 5 8.97 -10.58 37.97
C PRO A 5 8.60 -11.18 36.60
N LYS A 6 7.92 -10.38 35.76
CA LYS A 6 7.60 -10.73 34.36
C LYS A 6 8.90 -10.76 33.55
N ALA A 7 9.23 -11.95 33.03
CA ALA A 7 10.34 -12.13 32.10
C ALA A 7 10.09 -11.34 30.80
N THR A 8 10.89 -10.30 30.56
CA THR A 8 11.02 -9.64 29.26
C THR A 8 11.76 -10.57 28.30
N ARG A 9 11.03 -11.26 27.42
CA ARG A 9 11.63 -11.98 26.30
C ARG A 9 12.17 -10.98 25.27
N GLU A 10 13.49 -10.80 25.25
CA GLU A 10 14.16 -10.15 24.12
C GLU A 10 13.89 -10.96 22.84
N ARG A 11 13.23 -10.32 21.86
CA ARG A 11 13.02 -10.93 20.55
C ARG A 11 14.35 -10.97 19.81
N ALA A 12 14.91 -12.18 19.66
CA ALA A 12 16.08 -12.42 18.82
C ALA A 12 15.89 -11.79 17.43
N LYS A 13 16.79 -10.88 17.05
CA LYS A 13 16.83 -10.27 15.71
C LYS A 13 17.18 -11.33 14.68
N LYS A 14 16.18 -11.89 14.00
CA LYS A 14 16.37 -12.78 12.84
C LYS A 14 17.17 -12.03 11.76
N LYS A 15 18.22 -12.66 11.20
CA LYS A 15 18.94 -12.19 10.01
C LYS A 15 17.94 -11.80 8.92
N ALA A 16 18.09 -10.61 8.36
CA ALA A 16 17.25 -10.13 7.27
C ALA A 16 17.43 -11.06 6.05
N LYS A 17 16.35 -11.69 5.59
CA LYS A 17 16.35 -12.41 4.31
C LYS A 17 16.51 -11.39 3.18
N ALA A 18 17.27 -11.74 2.15
CA ALA A 18 17.36 -10.94 0.94
C ALA A 18 15.95 -10.70 0.38
N PHE A 19 15.62 -9.44 0.08
CA PHE A 19 14.36 -9.09 -0.55
C PHE A 19 14.42 -9.46 -2.03
N THR A 20 13.56 -10.39 -2.45
CA THR A 20 13.32 -10.67 -3.86
C THR A 20 12.03 -9.96 -4.26
N GLY A 21 12.11 -9.09 -5.26
CA GLY A 21 10.96 -8.36 -5.78
C GLY A 21 11.07 -8.14 -7.28
N VAL A 22 9.94 -7.86 -7.90
CA VAL A 22 9.84 -7.53 -9.33
C VAL A 22 9.23 -6.13 -9.44
N GLN A 23 9.80 -5.32 -10.33
CA GLN A 23 9.19 -4.07 -10.76
C GLN A 23 8.52 -4.28 -12.12
N ALA A 24 7.33 -3.69 -12.27
CA ALA A 24 6.54 -3.82 -13.48
C ALA A 24 5.76 -2.52 -13.71
N LEU A 25 5.52 -2.23 -14.98
CA LEU A 25 4.59 -1.21 -15.42
C LEU A 25 3.19 -1.82 -15.50
N LEU A 26 2.21 -1.13 -14.92
CA LEU A 26 0.80 -1.49 -15.07
C LEU A 26 0.21 -0.72 -16.26
N LEU A 27 -0.32 -1.44 -17.23
CA LEU A 27 -1.07 -0.87 -18.35
C LEU A 27 -2.55 -1.18 -18.14
N PHE A 28 -3.39 -0.17 -18.19
CA PHE A 28 -4.83 -0.30 -18.00
C PHE A 28 -5.55 -0.23 -19.35
N PRO A 29 -6.09 -1.35 -19.86
CA PRO A 29 -6.92 -1.32 -21.07
C PRO A 29 -8.22 -0.54 -20.86
N SER A 30 -8.79 -0.61 -19.65
CA SER A 30 -9.97 0.14 -19.24
C SER A 30 -9.59 1.46 -18.57
N GLU A 31 -10.10 2.58 -19.10
CA GLU A 31 -9.93 3.89 -18.45
C GLU A 31 -10.66 3.95 -17.10
N GLU A 32 -11.76 3.22 -16.95
CA GLU A 32 -12.51 3.11 -15.70
C GLU A 32 -11.65 2.43 -14.62
N ASP A 33 -11.02 1.29 -14.93
CA ASP A 33 -10.13 0.58 -14.01
C ASP A 33 -8.93 1.44 -13.61
N HIS A 34 -8.39 2.21 -14.56
CA HIS A 34 -7.31 3.15 -14.30
C HIS A 34 -7.77 4.23 -13.30
N LYS A 35 -8.91 4.87 -13.55
CA LYS A 35 -9.48 5.91 -12.67
C LYS A 35 -9.80 5.36 -11.28
N ALA A 36 -10.42 4.19 -11.20
CA ALA A 36 -10.76 3.52 -9.95
C ALA A 36 -9.50 3.16 -9.14
N THR A 37 -8.46 2.67 -9.81
CA THR A 37 -7.17 2.36 -9.16
C THR A 37 -6.49 3.63 -8.64
N LEU A 38 -6.45 4.71 -9.44
CA LEU A 38 -5.89 6.00 -9.00
C LEU A 38 -6.66 6.59 -7.82
N ASP A 39 -7.99 6.48 -7.80
CA ASP A 39 -8.79 6.91 -6.66
C ASP A 39 -8.50 6.07 -5.41
N LEU A 40 -8.39 4.76 -5.54
CA LEU A 40 -7.98 3.88 -4.44
C LEU A 40 -6.59 4.26 -3.89
N MET A 41 -5.60 4.50 -4.75
CA MET A 41 -4.25 4.95 -4.35
C MET A 41 -4.31 6.28 -3.58
N ARG A 42 -5.15 7.22 -4.05
CA ARG A 42 -5.37 8.51 -3.41
C ARG A 42 -5.98 8.36 -2.02
N ARG A 43 -7.03 7.54 -1.88
CA ARG A 43 -7.71 7.23 -0.61
C ARG A 43 -6.79 6.51 0.36
N PHE A 44 -6.06 5.48 -0.11
CA PHE A 44 -5.07 4.76 0.68
C PHE A 44 -3.97 5.69 1.21
N SER A 45 -3.39 6.52 0.34
CA SER A 45 -2.35 7.46 0.76
C SER A 45 -2.87 8.51 1.76
N ALA A 46 -4.15 8.89 1.66
CA ALA A 46 -4.80 9.76 2.65
C ALA A 46 -5.01 9.05 4.00
N ALA A 47 -5.46 7.80 3.99
CA ALA A 47 -5.57 6.96 5.17
C ALA A 47 -4.22 6.77 5.89
N VAL A 48 -3.12 6.57 5.16
CA VAL A 48 -1.77 6.48 5.75
C VAL A 48 -1.42 7.74 6.53
N ARG A 49 -1.67 8.93 5.96
CA ARG A 49 -1.41 10.21 6.65
C ARG A 49 -2.32 10.40 7.85
N TYR A 50 -3.58 10.01 7.71
CA TYR A 50 -4.54 10.09 8.82
C TYR A 50 -4.08 9.21 9.97
N ALA A 51 -3.79 7.93 9.70
CA ALA A 51 -3.26 7.00 10.69
C ALA A 51 -1.97 7.53 11.33
N TYR A 52 -1.05 8.08 10.53
CA TYR A 52 0.20 8.67 11.05
C TYR A 52 -0.04 9.75 12.11
N ASN A 53 -1.04 10.62 11.91
CA ASN A 53 -1.37 11.66 12.88
C ASN A 53 -2.04 11.08 14.14
N ARG A 54 -2.83 10.02 13.99
CA ARG A 54 -3.55 9.37 15.10
C ARG A 54 -2.65 8.50 15.99
N LEU A 55 -1.59 7.89 15.42
CA LEU A 55 -0.69 7.00 16.16
C LEU A 55 0.01 7.70 17.35
N PRO A 56 0.61 8.90 17.21
CA PRO A 56 1.17 9.65 18.33
C PRO A 56 0.16 10.11 19.38
N GLU A 57 -1.13 10.20 19.03
CA GLU A 57 -2.21 10.54 19.95
C GLU A 57 -2.66 9.32 20.78
N GLY A 58 -2.04 8.14 20.58
CA GLY A 58 -2.36 6.91 21.31
C GLY A 58 -3.57 6.15 20.77
N LYS A 59 -4.09 6.52 19.59
CA LYS A 59 -5.22 5.82 18.96
C LYS A 59 -4.85 4.38 18.60
N GLY A 60 -5.70 3.45 19.02
CA GLY A 60 -5.45 2.02 18.88
C GLY A 60 -5.58 1.53 17.44
N ARG A 61 -4.77 0.54 17.07
CA ARG A 61 -4.84 -0.10 15.74
C ARG A 61 -6.25 -0.60 15.41
N ASP A 62 -6.90 -1.28 16.36
CA ASP A 62 -8.21 -1.89 16.13
C ASP A 62 -9.34 -0.85 16.04
N GLU A 63 -9.25 0.23 16.81
CA GLU A 63 -10.15 1.40 16.69
C GLU A 63 -10.08 2.02 15.29
N LEU A 64 -8.87 2.14 14.73
CA LEU A 64 -8.66 2.80 13.44
C LEU A 64 -9.17 1.96 12.25
N LYS A 65 -8.96 0.64 12.27
CA LYS A 65 -9.19 -0.23 11.10
C LYS A 65 -10.49 -1.04 11.10
N ARG A 66 -11.20 -1.12 12.23
CA ARG A 66 -12.48 -1.84 12.31
C ARG A 66 -13.45 -1.30 11.25
N GLN A 67 -14.48 -2.07 10.92
CA GLN A 67 -15.36 -1.77 9.78
C GLN A 67 -16.07 -0.41 9.91
N ASP A 68 -16.48 -0.05 11.12
CA ASP A 68 -17.05 1.25 11.52
C ASP A 68 -15.97 2.29 11.88
N GLY A 69 -14.70 1.91 11.82
CA GLY A 69 -13.55 2.75 12.16
C GLY A 69 -13.26 3.82 11.11
N PRO A 70 -12.53 4.88 11.49
CA PRO A 70 -12.31 6.04 10.63
C PRO A 70 -11.59 5.71 9.33
N LEU A 71 -10.72 4.69 9.31
CA LEU A 71 -10.02 4.33 8.07
C LEU A 71 -10.96 3.70 7.04
N CYS A 72 -11.91 2.90 7.50
CA CYS A 72 -12.89 2.26 6.64
C CYS A 72 -13.99 3.23 6.21
N THR A 73 -14.50 4.05 7.13
CA THR A 73 -15.63 4.96 6.86
C THR A 73 -15.21 6.20 6.07
N LEU A 74 -14.15 6.91 6.48
CA LEU A 74 -13.74 8.17 5.84
C LEU A 74 -13.04 7.96 4.49
N PHE A 75 -12.29 6.87 4.35
CA PHE A 75 -11.50 6.60 3.15
C PHE A 75 -12.02 5.42 2.32
N ARG A 76 -13.16 4.83 2.70
CA ARG A 76 -13.82 3.73 1.99
C ARG A 76 -12.86 2.56 1.70
N LEU A 77 -12.04 2.24 2.69
CA LEU A 77 -11.09 1.13 2.60
C LEU A 77 -11.70 -0.11 3.24
N ASN A 78 -11.41 -1.28 2.68
CA ASN A 78 -11.63 -2.51 3.41
C ASN A 78 -10.65 -2.61 4.60
N THR A 79 -10.96 -3.47 5.57
CA THR A 79 -10.19 -3.61 6.81
C THR A 79 -8.73 -4.04 6.57
N ARG A 80 -8.41 -4.72 5.46
CA ARG A 80 -7.04 -5.11 5.09
C ARG A 80 -6.22 -3.91 4.63
N TYR A 81 -6.76 -3.09 3.74
CA TYR A 81 -6.12 -1.85 3.34
C TYR A 81 -5.99 -0.88 4.52
N ALA A 82 -6.99 -0.80 5.39
CA ALA A 82 -6.90 0.00 6.61
C ALA A 82 -5.75 -0.48 7.52
N ASP A 83 -5.60 -1.79 7.73
CA ASP A 83 -4.49 -2.36 8.50
C ASP A 83 -3.12 -2.06 7.86
N ASP A 84 -3.02 -2.21 6.55
CA ASP A 84 -1.81 -1.93 5.78
C ASP A 84 -1.46 -0.44 5.75
N ALA A 85 -2.47 0.45 5.80
CA ALA A 85 -2.27 1.88 5.94
C ALA A 85 -1.69 2.26 7.30
N ILE A 86 -2.19 1.64 8.39
CA ILE A 86 -1.62 1.79 9.74
C ILE A 86 -0.18 1.31 9.77
N LEU A 87 0.10 0.14 9.18
CA LEU A 87 1.46 -0.38 9.12
C LEU A 87 2.40 0.59 8.39
N LYS A 88 1.98 1.13 7.24
CA LYS A 88 2.79 2.12 6.51
C LYS A 88 2.99 3.39 7.32
N ALA A 89 1.96 3.86 8.02
CA ALA A 89 2.09 5.00 8.93
C ALA A 89 3.10 4.73 10.05
N GLN A 90 3.04 3.56 10.68
CA GLN A 90 3.98 3.15 11.71
C GLN A 90 5.42 3.08 11.18
N ALA A 91 5.64 2.52 9.98
CA ALA A 91 6.96 2.48 9.37
C ALA A 91 7.55 3.89 9.12
N VAL A 92 6.72 4.87 8.74
CA VAL A 92 7.14 6.28 8.61
C VAL A 92 7.49 6.87 9.97
N LEU A 93 6.72 6.54 11.01
CA LEU A 93 6.94 7.00 12.38
C LEU A 93 8.25 6.45 12.95
N ASP A 94 8.49 5.16 12.78
CA ASP A 94 9.70 4.48 13.23
C ASP A 94 10.93 5.03 12.50
N SER A 95 10.86 5.19 11.17
CA SER A 95 11.94 5.81 10.40
C SER A 95 12.23 7.27 10.80
N ALA A 96 11.22 8.04 11.20
CA ALA A 96 11.45 9.39 11.73
C ALA A 96 12.19 9.34 13.08
N ARG A 97 11.77 8.46 13.98
CA ARG A 97 12.40 8.26 15.30
C ARG A 97 13.85 7.79 15.17
N GLU A 98 14.11 6.81 14.30
CA GLU A 98 15.46 6.29 14.03
C GLU A 98 16.42 7.37 13.50
N ARG A 99 15.89 8.35 12.75
CA ARG A 99 16.68 9.48 12.23
C ARG A 99 16.75 10.67 13.20
N GLY A 100 16.22 10.53 14.42
CA GLY A 100 16.16 11.62 15.40
C GLY A 100 15.26 12.79 14.96
N GLU A 101 14.38 12.59 13.98
CA GLU A 101 13.45 13.61 13.53
C GLU A 101 12.21 13.66 14.41
N ASP A 102 11.74 14.87 14.73
CA ASP A 102 10.46 15.06 15.40
C ASP A 102 9.30 14.54 14.52
N PRO A 103 8.57 13.50 14.96
CA PRO A 103 7.44 12.96 14.19
C PRO A 103 6.36 13.99 13.87
N ARG A 104 6.20 15.03 14.70
CA ARG A 104 5.21 16.10 14.47
C ARG A 104 5.57 16.99 13.28
N LYS A 105 6.82 16.93 12.79
CA LYS A 105 7.36 17.78 11.72
C LYS A 105 7.59 17.03 10.40
N VAL A 106 7.13 15.78 10.29
CA VAL A 106 7.23 14.99 9.06
C VAL A 106 6.37 15.60 7.96
N VAL A 107 6.96 15.75 6.77
CA VAL A 107 6.28 16.33 5.60
C VAL A 107 6.08 15.26 4.53
N PHE A 108 4.84 14.79 4.40
CA PHE A 108 4.45 13.88 3.33
C PHE A 108 4.57 14.53 1.96
N GLY A 109 5.20 13.82 1.01
CA GLY A 109 5.46 14.30 -0.35
C GLY A 109 6.90 14.82 -0.57
N GLY A 110 7.67 15.03 0.49
CA GLY A 110 9.08 15.45 0.43
C GLY A 110 9.34 16.89 0.92
N ARG A 111 10.19 17.06 1.94
CA ARG A 111 10.45 18.38 2.54
C ARG A 111 10.93 19.43 1.51
N LYS A 112 11.77 19.05 0.54
CA LYS A 112 12.29 19.97 -0.51
C LYS A 112 11.16 20.59 -1.35
N LEU A 113 10.25 19.78 -1.88
CA LEU A 113 9.15 20.25 -2.71
C LEU A 113 8.18 21.13 -1.91
N PHE A 114 7.90 20.77 -0.64
CA PHE A 114 7.10 21.62 0.25
C PHE A 114 7.71 23.01 0.43
N GLN A 115 9.02 23.08 0.67
CA GLN A 115 9.71 24.36 0.83
C GLN A 115 9.68 25.19 -0.47
N GLN A 116 9.85 24.55 -1.63
CA GLN A 116 9.72 25.23 -2.93
C GLN A 116 8.31 25.81 -3.12
N LEU A 117 7.26 25.06 -2.77
CA LEU A 117 5.88 25.55 -2.81
C LEU A 117 5.63 26.72 -1.83
N LYS A 118 6.25 26.69 -0.65
CA LYS A 118 6.12 27.74 0.37
C LYS A 118 6.72 29.09 -0.06
N ARG A 119 7.79 29.07 -0.87
CA ARG A 119 8.49 30.29 -1.32
C ARG A 119 7.67 31.20 -2.24
N ARG A 120 6.60 30.69 -2.88
CA ARG A 120 5.66 31.48 -3.72
C ARG A 120 6.28 32.34 -4.84
N HIS A 121 7.52 32.08 -5.25
CA HIS A 121 8.22 32.81 -6.32
C HIS A 121 7.92 32.30 -7.73
N LEU A 122 7.23 31.15 -7.87
CA LEU A 122 6.86 30.57 -9.15
C LEU A 122 5.42 30.93 -9.50
N SER A 123 5.17 31.19 -10.79
CA SER A 123 3.85 31.42 -11.36
C SER A 123 3.61 30.51 -12.58
N GLY A 124 2.40 30.53 -13.14
CA GLY A 124 2.11 29.88 -14.44
C GLY A 124 2.41 28.38 -14.51
N LYS A 125 2.99 27.95 -15.65
CA LYS A 125 3.30 26.54 -15.96
C LYS A 125 4.26 25.90 -14.94
N PRO A 126 5.37 26.53 -14.52
CA PRO A 126 6.25 25.99 -13.49
C PRO A 126 5.55 25.66 -12.17
N LEU A 127 4.70 26.58 -11.68
CA LEU A 127 3.93 26.35 -10.45
C LEU A 127 2.96 25.17 -10.58
N ARG A 128 2.27 25.05 -11.72
CA ARG A 128 1.34 23.93 -11.98
C ARG A 128 2.08 22.59 -11.98
N LYS A 129 3.26 22.52 -12.62
CA LYS A 129 4.11 21.31 -12.62
C LYS A 129 4.54 20.94 -11.20
N LEU A 130 5.02 21.90 -10.41
CA LEU A 130 5.45 21.66 -9.03
C LEU A 130 4.30 21.19 -8.13
N LYS A 131 3.11 21.79 -8.25
CA LYS A 131 1.90 21.37 -7.52
C LYS A 131 1.46 19.94 -7.90
N ARG A 132 1.58 19.58 -9.18
CA ARG A 132 1.27 18.23 -9.67
C ARG A 132 2.24 17.21 -9.08
N GLU A 133 3.55 17.46 -9.17
CA GLU A 133 4.57 16.56 -8.61
C GLU A 133 4.38 16.37 -7.10
N TRP A 134 4.09 17.46 -6.36
CA TRP A 134 3.77 17.38 -4.94
C TRP A 134 2.56 16.51 -4.64
N ARG A 135 1.50 16.62 -5.46
CA ARG A 135 0.28 15.84 -5.32
C ARG A 135 0.54 14.36 -5.61
N GLU A 136 1.23 14.04 -6.70
CA GLU A 136 1.57 12.68 -7.12
C GLU A 136 2.40 11.95 -6.05
N ARG A 137 3.45 12.60 -5.52
CA ARG A 137 4.25 12.02 -4.42
C ARG A 137 3.46 11.77 -3.14
N ARG A 138 2.32 12.43 -2.96
CA ARG A 138 1.44 12.24 -1.79
C ARG A 138 0.31 11.26 -2.05
N GLN A 139 -0.02 10.94 -3.28
CA GLN A 139 -1.26 10.21 -3.61
C GLN A 139 -1.02 8.98 -4.47
N GLY A 140 0.23 8.70 -4.86
CA GLY A 140 0.59 7.62 -5.78
C GLY A 140 0.97 6.29 -5.13
N LEU A 141 0.60 6.01 -3.87
CA LEU A 141 0.93 4.75 -3.21
C LEU A 141 -0.33 3.93 -2.92
N LEU A 142 -0.30 2.66 -3.31
CA LEU A 142 -1.12 1.59 -2.76
C LEU A 142 -0.19 0.51 -2.25
N TYR A 143 -0.43 0.02 -1.04
CA TYR A 143 0.35 -1.05 -0.45
C TYR A 143 -0.60 -2.09 0.13
N SER A 144 -0.32 -3.36 -0.14
CA SER A 144 -1.00 -4.44 0.55
C SER A 144 -0.11 -5.65 0.75
N ARG A 145 -0.28 -6.30 1.91
CA ARG A 145 0.47 -7.50 2.28
C ARG A 145 -0.36 -8.76 2.07
N GLY A 146 0.35 -9.85 1.74
CA GLY A 146 -0.24 -11.17 1.73
C GLY A 146 -0.27 -11.81 3.12
N ASP A 147 -1.24 -12.70 3.33
CA ASP A 147 -1.36 -13.57 4.49
C ASP A 147 -1.25 -15.02 4.03
N ARG A 148 -0.21 -15.73 4.51
CA ARG A 148 0.03 -17.13 4.14
C ARG A 148 -1.15 -18.03 4.49
N THR A 149 -1.84 -17.76 5.60
CA THR A 149 -3.01 -18.54 6.04
C THR A 149 -4.23 -18.34 5.14
N LYS A 150 -4.23 -17.28 4.32
CA LYS A 150 -5.30 -16.92 3.38
C LYS A 150 -4.88 -17.06 1.91
N GLY A 151 -3.81 -17.82 1.65
CA GLY A 151 -3.31 -18.06 0.30
C GLY A 151 -2.64 -16.85 -0.36
N GLY A 152 -2.04 -15.96 0.43
CA GLY A 152 -1.30 -14.80 -0.07
C GLY A 152 -2.10 -13.50 0.00
N ASN A 153 -1.95 -12.64 -1.00
CA ASN A 153 -2.58 -11.33 -1.03
C ASN A 153 -3.99 -11.42 -1.62
N LEU A 154 -5.00 -10.96 -0.86
CA LEU A 154 -6.41 -10.96 -1.29
C LEU A 154 -6.80 -9.67 -2.03
N ASN A 155 -6.07 -8.58 -1.78
CA ASN A 155 -6.28 -7.29 -2.39
C ASN A 155 -5.61 -7.18 -3.76
N LEU A 156 -4.38 -7.68 -3.88
CA LEU A 156 -3.59 -7.63 -5.11
C LEU A 156 -3.25 -9.06 -5.54
N ARG A 157 -3.81 -9.53 -6.67
CA ARG A 157 -3.56 -10.88 -7.18
C ARG A 157 -3.05 -10.86 -8.62
N LEU A 158 -1.97 -11.60 -8.86
CA LEU A 158 -1.53 -11.89 -10.21
C LEU A 158 -2.39 -13.02 -10.78
N LEU A 159 -2.85 -12.83 -12.01
CA LEU A 159 -3.62 -13.76 -12.81
C LEU A 159 -2.92 -13.91 -14.16
N VAL A 160 -3.17 -15.03 -14.84
CA VAL A 160 -2.81 -15.16 -16.25
C VAL A 160 -4.08 -15.35 -17.05
N GLU A 161 -4.21 -14.56 -18.11
CA GLU A 161 -5.33 -14.58 -19.04
C GLU A 161 -4.74 -14.38 -20.44
N ASP A 162 -5.06 -15.28 -21.38
CA ASP A 162 -4.55 -15.29 -22.75
C ASP A 162 -3.01 -15.24 -22.84
N GLY A 163 -2.31 -15.93 -21.94
CA GLY A 163 -0.84 -15.93 -21.88
C GLY A 163 -0.23 -14.63 -21.34
N ALA A 164 -1.05 -13.64 -20.98
CA ALA A 164 -0.60 -12.37 -20.42
C ALA A 164 -0.78 -12.32 -18.90
N LEU A 165 0.22 -11.77 -18.20
CA LEU A 165 0.14 -11.54 -16.76
C LEU A 165 -0.73 -10.31 -16.47
N ARG A 166 -1.74 -10.47 -15.63
CA ARG A 166 -2.64 -9.41 -15.18
C ARG A 166 -2.60 -9.25 -13.67
N LEU A 167 -2.78 -8.03 -13.18
CA LEU A 167 -2.96 -7.73 -11.77
C LEU A 167 -4.43 -7.40 -11.53
N ARG A 168 -5.11 -8.23 -10.74
CA ARG A 168 -6.42 -7.92 -10.17
C ARG A 168 -6.25 -7.12 -8.88
N ILE A 169 -6.90 -5.98 -8.82
CA ILE A 169 -6.86 -5.02 -7.71
C ILE A 169 -8.25 -4.94 -7.09
N ASN A 170 -8.40 -5.39 -5.84
CA ASN A 170 -9.63 -5.20 -5.07
C ASN A 170 -9.80 -3.71 -4.76
N LEU A 171 -10.95 -3.13 -5.11
CA LEU A 171 -11.23 -1.70 -4.95
C LEU A 171 -11.74 -1.31 -3.55
N GLY A 172 -12.00 -2.32 -2.71
CA GLY A 172 -12.44 -2.18 -1.32
C GLY A 172 -13.95 -2.26 -1.10
N ASP A 173 -14.73 -2.30 -2.19
CA ASP A 173 -16.19 -2.23 -2.24
C ASP A 173 -16.82 -3.51 -2.84
N GLY A 174 -16.02 -4.55 -3.07
CA GLY A 174 -16.45 -5.79 -3.73
C GLY A 174 -16.13 -5.81 -5.23
N ASN A 175 -15.82 -4.66 -5.83
CA ASN A 175 -15.40 -4.56 -7.22
C ASN A 175 -13.89 -4.77 -7.38
N TYR A 176 -13.48 -5.05 -8.62
CA TYR A 176 -12.09 -5.27 -8.98
C TYR A 176 -11.73 -4.46 -10.22
N ALA A 177 -10.54 -3.88 -10.21
CA ALA A 177 -9.88 -3.34 -11.40
C ALA A 177 -8.81 -4.30 -11.91
N HIS A 178 -8.54 -4.27 -13.21
CA HIS A 178 -7.54 -5.11 -13.86
C HIS A 178 -6.51 -4.28 -14.61
N ALA A 179 -5.25 -4.69 -14.52
CA ALA A 179 -4.16 -4.09 -15.28
C ALA A 179 -3.26 -5.18 -15.87
N LEU A 180 -2.80 -4.99 -17.10
CA LEU A 180 -1.73 -5.80 -17.69
C LEU A 180 -0.42 -5.48 -16.98
N VAL A 181 0.35 -6.51 -16.66
CA VAL A 181 1.65 -6.40 -15.99
C VAL A 181 2.74 -6.51 -17.04
N LYS A 182 3.32 -5.36 -17.42
CA LYS A 182 4.48 -5.30 -18.31
C LYS A 182 5.77 -5.28 -17.49
N THR A 183 6.55 -6.35 -17.57
CA THR A 183 7.84 -6.47 -16.87
C THR A 183 8.91 -7.02 -17.81
N GLY A 184 10.15 -6.55 -17.65
CA GLY A 184 11.34 -7.08 -18.33
C GLY A 184 12.06 -8.16 -17.52
N HIS A 185 11.40 -8.76 -16.52
CA HIS A 185 12.03 -9.72 -15.63
C HIS A 185 12.44 -11.00 -16.40
N PRO A 186 13.68 -11.50 -16.26
CA PRO A 186 14.19 -12.62 -17.06
C PRO A 186 13.38 -13.91 -16.88
N ASN A 187 12.76 -14.09 -15.71
CA ASN A 187 11.93 -15.25 -15.40
C ASN A 187 10.43 -15.01 -15.66
N LEU A 188 10.05 -14.17 -16.62
CA LEU A 188 8.64 -13.91 -16.94
C LEU A 188 7.89 -15.20 -17.29
N SER A 189 8.46 -16.05 -18.15
CA SER A 189 7.84 -17.33 -18.53
C SER A 189 7.61 -18.25 -17.32
N ALA A 190 8.57 -18.33 -16.41
CA ALA A 190 8.42 -19.09 -15.16
C ALA A 190 7.44 -18.44 -14.17
N LEU A 191 7.24 -17.11 -14.23
CA LEU A 191 6.23 -16.43 -13.44
C LEU A 191 4.82 -16.73 -13.98
N VAL A 192 4.65 -16.67 -15.30
CA VAL A 192 3.41 -17.04 -16.01
C VAL A 192 3.06 -18.50 -15.74
N GLY A 193 4.02 -19.43 -15.90
CA GLY A 193 3.83 -20.86 -15.62
C GLY A 193 3.39 -21.14 -14.18
N ARG A 194 4.05 -20.52 -13.18
CA ARG A 194 3.67 -20.69 -11.76
C ARG A 194 2.28 -20.18 -11.44
N VAL A 195 1.84 -19.10 -12.09
CA VAL A 195 0.46 -18.61 -11.90
C VAL A 195 -0.54 -19.59 -12.51
N TYR A 196 -0.24 -20.18 -13.67
CA TYR A 196 -1.05 -21.26 -14.24
C TYR A 196 -1.14 -22.50 -13.34
N GLU A 197 -0.04 -22.93 -12.73
CA GLU A 197 0.00 -24.12 -11.84
C GLU A 197 -0.79 -23.93 -10.53
N VAL A 198 -0.97 -22.69 -10.07
CA VAL A 198 -1.78 -22.38 -8.88
C VAL A 198 -3.28 -22.27 -9.22
N LEU A 199 -3.63 -22.05 -10.49
CA LEU A 199 -5.01 -21.89 -10.98
C LEU A 199 -5.83 -23.17 -11.30
N PRO A 200 -5.33 -24.44 -11.38
CA PRO A 200 -6.15 -25.55 -11.88
C PRO A 200 -7.19 -26.10 -10.88
N GLN A 201 -7.43 -25.45 -9.73
CA GLN A 201 -8.28 -26.02 -8.67
C GLN A 201 -9.48 -25.14 -8.26
N ILE A 202 -9.76 -24.03 -8.96
CA ILE A 202 -10.83 -23.09 -8.52
C ILE A 202 -11.96 -22.93 -9.56
N TRP A 203 -11.82 -23.44 -10.79
CA TRP A 203 -12.82 -23.28 -11.86
C TRP A 203 -13.24 -24.57 -12.56
N THR A 204 -13.24 -25.71 -11.86
CA THR A 204 -14.07 -26.85 -12.27
C THR A 204 -15.43 -26.71 -11.62
N THR A 205 -16.38 -26.07 -12.30
CA THR A 205 -17.82 -26.24 -12.04
C THR A 205 -18.39 -27.13 -13.15
N PRO A 206 -19.31 -28.06 -12.84
CA PRO A 206 -19.77 -29.07 -13.79
C PRO A 206 -20.76 -28.47 -14.80
N ARG A 207 -20.90 -29.21 -15.91
CA ARG A 207 -21.81 -28.95 -17.03
C ARG A 207 -23.27 -28.81 -16.59
#